data_AF-A0A256H1F2-F1
#
_entry.id   AF-A0A256H1F2-F1
#
_cell.length_a   1.000
_cell.length_b   1.000
_cell.length_c   1.000
_cell.angle_alpha   90.00
_cell.angle_beta   90.00
_cell.angle_gamma   90.00
#
_symmetry.space_group_name_H-M   'P 1'
#
loop_
_entity.id
_entity.type
_entity.pdbx_description
1 polymer ?
#
loop_
_entity_poly.entity_id
_entity_poly.type
_entity_poly.pdbx_seq_one_letter_code
_entity_poly.pdbx_strand_id
1 'polypeptide(L)' 'DEGYVPDSAEDLPDGVTQEDVPISPKYFAGFRSLGSEVSTDKTTEEPAWLQDLEGTTERAGRAQDKEDLMERLRDLGYM' A
#
# COMPACT_ATOMS: atom_id res chain seq x y z
N ASP A 1 -27.09 -2.82 1.99
CA ASP A 1 -26.34 -3.62 2.97
C ASP A 1 -24.88 -3.25 2.89
N GLU A 2 -24.26 -2.87 4.01
CA GLU A 2 -22.80 -2.73 4.10
C GLU A 2 -22.19 -4.13 3.91
N GLY A 3 -21.21 -4.26 3.00
CA GLY A 3 -20.54 -5.53 2.74
C GLY A 3 -19.71 -6.01 3.94
N TYR A 4 -19.20 -7.24 3.86
CA TYR A 4 -18.27 -7.78 4.84
C TYR A 4 -16.83 -7.35 4.53
N VAL A 5 -16.11 -6.88 5.54
CA VAL A 5 -14.67 -6.60 5.46
C VAL A 5 -13.95 -7.68 6.28
N PRO A 6 -12.94 -8.37 5.73
CA PRO A 6 -12.21 -9.39 6.47
C PRO A 6 -11.47 -8.86 7.69
N ASP A 7 -11.53 -9.58 8.81
CA ASP A 7 -10.85 -9.24 10.06
C ASP A 7 -9.38 -9.72 10.11
N SER A 8 -8.96 -10.61 9.19
CA SER A 8 -7.57 -11.07 9.05
C SER A 8 -7.25 -11.53 7.62
N ALA A 9 -5.97 -11.89 7.37
CA ALA A 9 -5.53 -12.43 6.08
C ALA A 9 -6.07 -13.85 5.79
N GLU A 10 -6.53 -14.54 6.82
CA GLU A 10 -7.10 -15.89 6.79
C GLU A 10 -8.63 -15.87 6.81
N ASP A 11 -9.25 -14.71 7.05
CA ASP A 11 -10.69 -14.52 7.04
C ASP A 11 -11.24 -14.48 5.61
N LEU A 12 -11.16 -15.64 4.96
CA LEU A 12 -11.61 -15.90 3.61
C LEU A 12 -12.71 -16.98 3.63
N PRO A 13 -13.62 -16.99 2.64
CA PRO A 13 -14.62 -18.03 2.52
C PRO A 13 -14.02 -19.45 2.47
N ASP A 14 -14.77 -20.44 2.94
CA ASP A 14 -14.34 -21.83 2.92
C ASP A 14 -13.90 -22.28 1.53
N GLY A 15 -12.68 -22.83 1.44
CA GLY A 15 -12.08 -23.32 0.19
C GLY A 15 -11.49 -22.22 -0.70
N VAL A 16 -11.48 -20.96 -0.27
CA VAL A 16 -10.80 -19.85 -0.94
C VAL A 16 -9.47 -19.58 -0.25
N THR A 17 -8.41 -19.46 -1.05
CA THR A 17 -7.06 -19.07 -0.58
C THR A 17 -6.73 -17.66 -1.06
N GLN A 18 -5.66 -17.06 -0.50
CA GLN A 18 -5.19 -15.75 -0.96
C GLN A 18 -4.83 -15.72 -2.45
N GLU A 19 -4.37 -16.86 -3.00
CA GLU A 19 -4.01 -17.01 -4.42
C GLU A 19 -5.23 -16.93 -5.35
N ASP A 20 -6.43 -17.22 -4.82
CA ASP A 20 -7.69 -17.16 -5.57
C ASP A 20 -8.23 -15.72 -5.65
N VAL A 21 -7.69 -14.77 -4.87
CA VAL A 21 -8.13 -13.38 -4.84
C VAL A 21 -7.38 -12.59 -5.92
N PRO A 22 -8.07 -11.90 -6.86
CA PRO A 22 -7.44 -11.23 -8.00
C PRO A 22 -6.83 -9.86 -7.62
N ILE A 23 -6.03 -9.82 -6.55
CA ILE A 23 -5.26 -8.67 -6.10
C ILE A 23 -3.80 -9.08 -5.92
N SER A 24 -2.89 -8.10 -5.79
CA SER A 24 -1.50 -8.41 -5.50
C SER A 24 -1.35 -9.05 -4.11
N PRO A 25 -0.60 -10.15 -3.95
CA PRO A 25 -0.26 -10.73 -2.65
C PRO A 25 0.42 -9.74 -1.68
N LYS A 26 1.03 -8.68 -2.22
CA LYS A 26 1.65 -7.62 -1.42
C LYS A 26 0.66 -6.89 -0.50
N TYR A 27 -0.63 -6.85 -0.85
CA TYR A 27 -1.64 -6.26 0.04
C TYR A 27 -1.88 -7.10 1.29
N PHE A 28 -1.79 -8.43 1.19
CA PHE A 28 -1.80 -9.31 2.36
C PHE A 28 -0.50 -9.15 3.18
N ALA A 29 0.62 -8.95 2.49
CA ALA A 29 1.94 -8.76 3.11
C ALA A 29 2.19 -7.34 3.65
N GLY A 30 1.15 -6.52 3.84
CA GLY A 30 1.21 -5.22 4.50
C GLY A 30 1.81 -4.04 3.72
N PHE A 31 1.83 -4.15 2.40
CA PHE A 31 2.04 -2.98 1.55
C PHE A 31 0.74 -2.18 1.41
N ARG A 32 0.72 -0.93 1.90
CA ARG A 32 -0.46 -0.05 1.78
C ARG A 32 -0.75 0.39 0.34
N SER A 33 0.29 0.56 -0.46
CA SER A 33 0.18 1.10 -1.82
C SER A 33 1.31 0.56 -2.70
N LEU A 34 1.02 0.27 -3.96
CA LEU A 34 1.97 -0.34 -4.90
C LEU A 34 2.42 0.61 -6.02
N GLY A 35 3.72 0.79 -6.18
CA GLY A 35 4.39 1.52 -7.25
C GLY A 35 5.33 0.60 -8.05
N SER A 36 6.52 1.09 -8.40
CA SER A 36 7.56 0.20 -8.95
C SER A 36 8.19 -0.62 -7.82
N GLU A 37 8.75 -1.78 -8.17
CA GLU A 37 9.37 -2.68 -7.21
C GLU A 37 10.45 -2.02 -6.35
N VAL A 38 11.24 -1.12 -6.95
CA VAL A 38 12.36 -0.42 -6.29
C VAL A 38 11.95 0.84 -5.53
N SER A 39 10.69 1.26 -5.63
CA SER A 39 10.19 2.51 -5.02
C SER A 39 8.98 2.28 -4.11
N THR A 40 8.77 1.04 -3.70
CA THR A 40 7.65 0.65 -2.85
C THR A 40 8.15 -0.16 -1.67
N ASP A 41 7.90 0.34 -0.47
CA ASP A 41 8.25 -0.28 0.80
C ASP A 41 7.00 -0.81 1.52
N LYS A 42 7.22 -1.89 2.29
CA LYS A 42 6.22 -2.44 3.20
C LYS A 42 6.02 -1.47 4.36
N THR A 43 4.76 -1.24 4.76
CA THR A 43 4.42 -0.24 5.78
C THR A 43 4.24 -0.86 7.16
N THR A 44 3.69 -2.07 7.22
CA THR A 44 3.44 -2.85 8.45
C THR A 44 3.36 -4.34 8.11
N GLU A 45 3.25 -5.21 9.12
CA GLU A 45 2.99 -6.64 8.97
C GLU A 45 1.50 -6.94 8.72
N GLU A 46 0.61 -6.02 9.07
CA GLU A 46 -0.83 -6.18 8.92
C GLU A 46 -1.29 -6.01 7.46
N PRO A 47 -2.28 -6.80 6.98
CA PRO A 47 -2.91 -6.62 5.68
C PRO A 47 -3.38 -5.20 5.43
N ALA A 48 -3.33 -4.76 4.18
CA ALA A 48 -3.56 -3.36 3.79
C ALA A 48 -4.89 -2.77 4.27
N TRP A 49 -5.95 -3.58 4.36
CA TRP A 49 -7.29 -3.14 4.80
C TRP A 49 -7.45 -3.04 6.33
N LEU A 50 -6.53 -3.63 7.11
CA LEU A 50 -6.50 -3.53 8.57
C LEU A 50 -5.58 -2.42 9.08
N GLN A 51 -4.86 -1.75 8.18
CA GLN A 51 -3.97 -0.65 8.54
C GLN A 51 -4.77 0.60 8.91
N ASP A 52 -4.15 1.50 9.69
CA ASP A 52 -4.75 2.77 10.10
C ASP A 52 -4.91 3.71 8.89
N LEU A 53 -6.09 3.66 8.25
CA LEU A 53 -6.39 4.44 7.05
C LEU A 53 -6.47 5.94 7.32
N GLU A 54 -6.93 6.34 8.52
CA GLU A 54 -7.12 7.74 8.92
C GLU A 54 -5.82 8.38 9.41
N GLY A 55 -5.03 7.64 10.20
CA GLY A 55 -3.79 8.13 10.79
C GLY A 55 -2.54 8.00 9.92
N THR A 56 -2.60 7.26 8.81
CA THR A 56 -1.48 7.16 7.85
C THR A 56 -1.87 7.59 6.44
N THR A 57 -0.91 8.13 5.67
CA THR A 57 -1.16 8.58 4.29
C THR A 57 -1.22 7.39 3.33
N GLU A 58 -2.07 7.47 2.31
CA GLU A 58 -2.27 6.38 1.33
C GLU A 58 -0.96 5.90 0.67
N ARG A 59 0.01 6.82 0.47
CA ARG A 59 1.26 6.56 -0.25
C ARG A 59 2.51 6.61 0.65
N ALA A 60 2.36 6.39 1.96
CA ALA A 60 3.45 6.47 2.94
C ALA A 60 4.66 5.57 2.59
N GLY A 61 4.44 4.43 1.93
CA GLY A 61 5.48 3.51 1.50
C GLY A 61 6.01 3.70 0.07
N ARG A 62 5.65 4.78 -0.65
CA ARG A 62 6.28 5.08 -1.94
C ARG A 62 7.50 5.96 -1.73
N ALA A 63 8.47 5.91 -2.64
CA ALA A 63 9.48 6.96 -2.75
C ALA A 63 8.76 8.32 -2.94
N GLN A 64 8.66 9.07 -1.85
CA GLN A 64 8.05 10.41 -1.77
C GLN A 64 9.05 11.52 -2.09
N ASP A 65 10.29 11.17 -2.41
CA ASP A 65 11.39 12.10 -2.70
C ASP A 65 11.19 12.89 -3.99
N LYS A 66 10.12 12.65 -4.75
CA LYS A 66 9.81 13.41 -5.96
C LYS A 66 9.61 14.89 -5.67
N GLU A 67 8.89 15.28 -4.63
CA GLU A 67 8.66 16.71 -4.39
C GLU A 67 9.93 17.42 -3.94
N ASP A 68 10.71 16.80 -3.05
CA ASP A 68 12.02 17.32 -2.62
C ASP A 68 13.01 17.41 -3.80
N LEU A 69 13.03 16.41 -4.68
CA LEU A 69 13.86 16.41 -5.88
C LEU A 69 13.41 17.47 -6.88
N MET A 70 12.10 17.59 -7.10
CA MET A 70 11.52 18.58 -8.01
C MET A 70 11.68 20.00 -7.48
N GLU A 71 11.65 20.20 -6.16
CA GLU A 71 12.01 21.47 -5.51
C GLU A 71 13.47 21.82 -5.76
N ARG A 72 14.41 20.89 -5.53
CA ARG A 72 15.83 21.11 -5.84
C ARG A 72 16.08 21.45 -7.31
N LEU A 73 15.35 20.82 -8.24
CA LEU A 73 15.45 21.13 -9.67
C LEU A 73 14.93 22.53 -10.02
N ARG A 74 13.85 22.98 -9.36
CA ARG A 74 13.34 24.36 -9.47
C ARG A 74 14.34 25.37 -8.92
N ASP A 75 14.93 25.12 -7.75
CA ASP A 75 15.95 25.99 -7.14
C ASP A 75 17.18 26.18 -8.03
N LEU A 76 17.53 25.15 -8.80
CA LEU A 76 18.63 25.18 -9.77
C LEU A 76 18.24 25.78 -11.14
N GLY A 77 16.98 26.17 -11.34
CA GLY A 77 16.49 26.84 -12.54
C GLY A 77 16.24 25.91 -13.74
N TYR A 78 16.04 24.62 -13.52
CA TYR A 78 15.76 23.64 -14.58
C TYR A 78 14.27 23.52 -14.95
N MET A 79 13.39 24.25 -14.27
CA MET A 79 11.94 24.34 -14.43
C MET A 79 11.48 25.77 -14.21
#